data_AF-A0A2U1IW98-F1
#
_entry.id   AF-A0A2U1IW98-F1
#
_cell.length_a   1.000
_cell.length_b   1.000
_cell.length_c   1.000
_cell.angle_alpha   90.00
_cell.angle_beta   90.00
_cell.angle_gamma   90.00
#
_symmetry.space_group_name_H-M   'P 1'
#
loop_
_entity.id
_entity.type
_entity.pdbx_description
1 polymer ?
#
loop_
_entity_poly.entity_id
_entity_poly.type
_entity_poly.pdbx_seq_one_letter_code
_entity_poly.pdbx_strand_id
1 'polypeptide(L)'
;MTLNESTGLLNTSSGPNGNEVVEINTPPLAPHDSHEETHMLNTEVLRDAIIGLADGLTVPFALAAGLSSLADTKLVVLAGFAELIAGSISMGLGGYLATKSEMEHFEAEREREFYEVMHYPEAEEQEIVEIFEPYGITHKEMKPILDKLKLNPALYVDFMMKFELSLEKPNQYRSITSAATIGSAYFVGGVIPLLPYVFSESTTTGLIYSSMLTLIALFFFGIARARVIGLRGVYKSAFHTMMIGTVAAAASYLMVKLTG
;
A
#
# COMPACT_ATOMS: atom_id res chain seq x y z
N MET A 1 -30.99 -3.79 -21.75
CA MET A 1 -31.37 -5.00 -22.51
C MET A 1 -30.06 -5.67 -22.88
N THR A 2 -29.55 -6.68 -22.18
CA THR A 2 -30.18 -7.78 -21.42
C THR A 2 -29.35 -8.08 -20.17
N LEU A 3 -30.02 -8.12 -19.01
CA LEU A 3 -29.57 -8.84 -17.82
C LEU A 3 -29.71 -10.34 -18.15
N ASN A 4 -28.68 -11.16 -17.89
CA ASN A 4 -28.82 -12.60 -17.94
C ASN A 4 -28.94 -13.14 -16.52
N GLU A 5 -30.08 -13.77 -16.26
CA GLU A 5 -30.54 -14.30 -14.99
C GLU A 5 -29.84 -15.64 -14.69
N SER A 6 -29.06 -15.69 -13.61
CA SER A 6 -28.80 -16.93 -12.89
C SER A 6 -29.53 -16.84 -11.54
N THR A 7 -30.84 -17.00 -11.58
CA THR A 7 -31.71 -17.08 -10.40
C THR A 7 -31.35 -18.32 -9.58
N GLY A 8 -30.59 -18.15 -8.50
CA GLY A 8 -30.59 -19.09 -7.40
C GLY A 8 -31.97 -19.05 -6.73
N LEU A 9 -32.68 -20.18 -6.73
CA LEU A 9 -33.97 -20.30 -6.05
C LEU A 9 -33.72 -20.29 -4.53
N LEU A 10 -34.00 -19.14 -3.91
CA LEU A 10 -34.07 -19.00 -2.45
C LEU A 10 -35.33 -19.72 -1.97
N ASN A 11 -35.16 -20.82 -1.24
CA ASN A 11 -36.27 -21.51 -0.60
C ASN A 11 -36.32 -21.06 0.86
N THR A 12 -37.36 -20.32 1.23
CA THR A 12 -37.61 -19.92 2.62
C THR A 12 -38.38 -21.05 3.30
N SER A 13 -37.79 -21.68 4.31
CA SER A 13 -38.53 -22.59 5.19
C SER A 13 -38.52 -22.08 6.63
N SER A 14 -39.64 -22.25 7.32
CA SER A 14 -39.80 -21.88 8.72
C SER A 14 -39.08 -22.90 9.60
N GLY A 15 -38.00 -22.49 10.26
CA GLY A 15 -37.30 -23.32 11.23
C GLY A 15 -38.16 -23.60 12.48
N PRO A 16 -37.82 -24.61 13.30
CA PRO A 16 -38.60 -25.03 14.46
C PRO A 16 -38.78 -23.94 15.55
N ASN A 17 -38.04 -22.82 15.46
CA ASN A 17 -38.09 -21.67 16.37
C ASN A 17 -38.67 -20.38 15.73
N GLY A 18 -39.27 -20.44 14.54
CA GLY A 18 -39.89 -19.28 13.89
C GLY A 18 -38.94 -18.30 13.18
N ASN A 19 -37.65 -18.64 13.07
CA ASN A 19 -36.71 -17.90 12.24
C ASN A 19 -36.78 -18.41 10.79
N GLU A 20 -36.81 -17.50 9.81
CA GLU A 20 -36.64 -17.83 8.40
C GLU A 20 -35.22 -18.34 8.16
N VAL A 21 -35.09 -19.61 7.77
CA VAL A 21 -33.81 -20.18 7.33
C VAL A 21 -33.79 -20.05 5.81
N VAL A 22 -32.87 -19.24 5.30
CA VAL A 22 -32.59 -19.14 3.86
C VAL A 22 -31.59 -20.22 3.50
N GLU A 23 -32.09 -21.30 2.90
CA GLU A 23 -31.24 -22.38 2.42
C GLU A 23 -30.66 -21.99 1.05
N ILE A 24 -29.34 -21.78 1.00
CA ILE A 24 -28.64 -21.51 -0.26
C ILE A 24 -28.51 -22.85 -1.00
N ASN A 25 -29.35 -23.07 -2.00
CA ASN A 25 -29.23 -24.20 -2.91
C ASN A 25 -27.93 -24.07 -3.72
N THR A 26 -26.86 -24.73 -3.27
CA THR A 26 -25.62 -24.83 -4.04
C THR A 26 -25.78 -25.88 -5.15
N PRO A 27 -25.69 -25.52 -6.44
CA PRO A 27 -25.68 -26.51 -7.51
C PRO A 27 -24.49 -27.48 -7.36
N PRO A 28 -24.54 -28.68 -7.98
CA PRO A 28 -23.45 -29.65 -7.93
C PRO A 28 -22.12 -28.98 -8.31
N LEU A 29 -21.05 -29.22 -7.54
CA LEU A 29 -19.73 -28.63 -7.79
C LEU A 29 -19.33 -28.85 -9.25
N ALA A 30 -19.28 -27.77 -10.02
CA ALA A 30 -18.59 -27.74 -11.29
C ALA A 30 -17.09 -27.99 -11.04
N PRO A 31 -16.35 -28.60 -11.99
CA PRO A 31 -14.90 -28.74 -11.87
C PRO A 31 -14.30 -27.36 -11.59
N HIS A 32 -13.49 -27.27 -10.52
CA HIS A 32 -12.76 -26.05 -10.20
C HIS A 32 -11.83 -25.70 -11.37
N ASP A 33 -12.20 -24.69 -12.16
CA ASP A 33 -11.21 -23.94 -12.93
C ASP A 33 -10.23 -23.36 -11.91
N SER A 34 -8.93 -23.57 -12.15
CA SER A 34 -7.87 -23.07 -11.29
C SER A 34 -7.92 -21.55 -11.24
N HIS A 35 -8.51 -21.01 -10.18
CA HIS A 35 -8.51 -19.59 -9.89
C HIS A 35 -7.07 -19.20 -9.49
N GLU A 36 -6.25 -18.77 -10.46
CA GLU A 36 -4.92 -18.22 -10.20
C GLU A 36 -5.06 -16.82 -9.60
N GLU A 37 -5.08 -16.75 -8.28
CA GLU A 37 -5.10 -15.50 -7.53
C GLU A 37 -3.69 -14.92 -7.39
N THR A 38 -3.36 -13.93 -8.22
CA THR A 38 -2.07 -13.21 -8.22
C THR A 38 -2.15 -11.97 -7.32
N HIS A 39 -2.44 -12.11 -6.02
CA HIS A 39 -2.95 -10.98 -5.23
C HIS A 39 -2.00 -10.26 -4.25
N MET A 40 -0.89 -10.84 -3.78
CA MET A 40 -0.15 -10.21 -2.65
C MET A 40 1.15 -9.51 -3.05
N LEU A 41 2.11 -10.24 -3.63
CA LEU A 41 3.44 -9.69 -3.95
C LEU A 41 3.42 -8.53 -4.97
N ASN A 42 2.55 -8.60 -5.97
CA ASN A 42 2.44 -7.54 -6.98
C ASN A 42 1.88 -6.25 -6.39
N THR A 43 1.03 -6.33 -5.37
CA THR A 43 0.35 -5.18 -4.77
C THR A 43 1.31 -4.37 -3.91
N GLU A 44 2.15 -5.04 -3.13
CA GLU A 44 3.14 -4.39 -2.25
C GLU A 44 4.23 -3.66 -3.03
N VAL A 45 4.84 -4.34 -4.01
CA VAL A 45 5.87 -3.75 -4.89
C VAL A 45 5.30 -2.57 -5.67
N LEU A 46 4.06 -2.68 -6.13
CA LEU A 46 3.39 -1.60 -6.84
C LEU A 46 3.10 -0.40 -5.94
N ARG A 47 2.65 -0.65 -4.70
CA ARG A 47 2.46 0.41 -3.69
C ARG A 47 3.78 1.14 -3.41
N ASP A 48 4.86 0.41 -3.21
CA ASP A 48 6.20 0.96 -2.98
C ASP A 48 6.67 1.82 -4.16
N ALA A 49 6.48 1.32 -5.39
CA ALA A 49 6.82 2.06 -6.60
C ALA A 49 6.01 3.35 -6.72
N ILE A 50 4.71 3.32 -6.37
CA ILE A 50 3.86 4.52 -6.35
C ILE A 50 4.36 5.52 -5.31
N ILE A 51 4.73 5.07 -4.11
CA ILE A 51 5.28 5.95 -3.05
C ILE A 51 6.58 6.62 -3.53
N GLY A 52 7.53 5.82 -4.04
CA GLY A 52 8.80 6.34 -4.54
C GLY A 52 8.62 7.30 -5.71
N LEU A 53 7.82 6.95 -6.72
CA LEU A 53 7.58 7.81 -7.89
C LEU A 53 6.86 9.12 -7.53
N ALA A 54 5.90 9.09 -6.60
CA ALA A 54 5.17 10.28 -6.18
C ALA A 54 6.11 11.34 -5.60
N ASP A 55 6.96 10.92 -4.67
CA ASP A 55 7.91 11.82 -4.01
C ASP A 55 9.04 12.20 -4.97
N GLY A 56 9.55 11.24 -5.76
CA GLY A 56 10.61 11.48 -6.75
C GLY A 56 10.19 12.46 -7.84
N LEU A 57 8.93 12.48 -8.28
CA LEU A 57 8.44 13.49 -9.22
C LEU A 57 8.27 14.86 -8.57
N THR A 58 7.99 14.92 -7.27
CA THR A 58 7.53 16.14 -6.58
C THR A 58 8.67 16.90 -5.91
N VAL A 59 9.51 16.22 -5.13
CA VAL A 59 10.55 16.85 -4.30
C VAL A 59 11.71 17.42 -5.14
N PRO A 60 12.35 16.65 -6.04
CA PRO A 60 13.36 17.18 -6.95
C PRO A 60 12.84 18.29 -7.86
N PHE A 61 11.57 18.21 -8.30
CA PHE A 61 10.93 19.27 -9.07
C PHE A 61 10.78 20.55 -8.26
N ALA A 62 10.29 20.45 -7.03
CA ALA A 62 10.11 21.60 -6.17
C ALA A 62 11.45 22.25 -5.81
N LEU A 63 12.48 21.46 -5.53
CA LEU A 63 13.84 21.96 -5.30
C LEU A 63 14.38 22.68 -6.54
N ALA A 64 14.29 22.05 -7.72
CA ALA A 64 14.79 22.63 -8.97
C ALA A 64 14.06 23.93 -9.33
N ALA A 65 12.74 23.98 -9.12
CA ALA A 65 11.97 25.20 -9.27
C ALA A 65 12.46 26.29 -8.30
N GLY A 66 12.62 25.95 -7.02
CA GLY A 66 13.22 26.79 -5.98
C GLY A 66 14.51 27.45 -6.43
N LEU A 67 15.52 26.64 -6.72
CA LEU A 67 16.86 27.09 -7.05
C LEU A 67 16.93 27.87 -8.37
N SER A 68 15.96 27.68 -9.27
CA SER A 68 15.91 28.42 -10.54
C SER A 68 15.71 29.92 -10.35
N SER A 69 15.20 30.38 -9.20
CA SER A 69 15.11 31.81 -8.90
C SER A 69 16.48 32.48 -8.74
N LEU A 70 17.54 31.71 -8.47
CA LEU A 70 18.92 32.20 -8.29
C LEU A 70 19.68 32.39 -9.60
N ALA A 71 19.08 32.08 -10.75
CA ALA A 71 19.66 32.24 -12.09
C ALA A 71 20.98 31.51 -12.35
N ASP A 72 21.30 30.46 -11.59
CA ASP A 72 22.44 29.57 -11.81
C ASP A 72 22.00 28.14 -12.14
N THR A 73 22.09 27.76 -13.41
CA THR A 73 21.71 26.41 -13.87
C THR A 73 22.62 25.32 -13.31
N LYS A 74 23.92 25.60 -13.09
CA LYS A 74 24.85 24.61 -12.54
C LYS A 74 24.48 24.30 -11.09
N LEU A 75 24.10 25.31 -10.32
CA LEU A 75 23.60 25.14 -8.96
C LEU A 75 22.36 24.23 -8.93
N VAL A 76 21.38 24.49 -9.81
CA VAL A 76 20.15 23.68 -9.91
C VAL A 76 20.48 22.22 -10.20
N VAL A 77 21.35 21.96 -11.18
CA VAL A 77 21.72 20.59 -11.58
C VAL A 77 22.47 19.88 -10.46
N LEU A 78 23.52 20.49 -9.89
CA LEU A 78 24.34 19.85 -8.86
C LEU A 78 23.55 19.59 -7.58
N ALA A 79 22.78 20.57 -7.11
CA ALA A 79 21.95 20.41 -5.93
C ALA A 79 20.81 19.42 -6.17
N GLY A 80 20.20 19.44 -7.35
CA GLY A 80 19.16 18.50 -7.75
C GLY A 80 19.65 17.05 -7.76
N PHE A 81 20.82 16.77 -8.35
CA PHE A 81 21.39 15.42 -8.33
C PHE A 81 21.86 14.98 -6.94
N ALA A 82 22.40 15.90 -6.13
CA ALA A 82 22.77 15.61 -4.76
C ALA A 82 21.53 15.23 -3.92
N GLU A 83 20.45 15.99 -4.06
CA GLU A 83 19.16 15.68 -3.43
C GLU A 83 18.60 14.36 -3.97
N LEU A 84 18.61 14.13 -5.27
CA LEU A 84 18.11 12.89 -5.88
C LEU A 84 18.78 11.65 -5.29
N ILE A 85 20.11 11.66 -5.17
CA ILE A 85 20.87 10.53 -4.61
C ILE A 85 20.56 10.37 -3.12
N ALA A 86 20.60 11.47 -2.36
CA ALA A 86 20.33 11.45 -0.92
C ALA A 86 18.89 10.99 -0.61
N GLY A 87 17.90 11.52 -1.35
CA GLY A 87 16.49 11.18 -1.24
C GLY A 87 16.22 9.72 -1.62
N SER A 88 16.81 9.23 -2.72
CA SER A 88 16.67 7.82 -3.12
C SER A 88 17.15 6.85 -2.03
N ILE A 89 18.32 7.14 -1.44
CA ILE A 89 18.88 6.32 -0.36
C ILE A 89 18.01 6.43 0.89
N SER A 90 17.61 7.66 1.26
CA SER A 90 16.79 7.90 2.45
C SER A 90 15.44 7.19 2.37
N MET A 91 14.74 7.28 1.24
CA MET A 91 13.47 6.60 1.05
C MET A 91 13.61 5.08 0.96
N GLY A 92 14.65 4.58 0.29
CA GLY A 92 14.95 3.14 0.27
C GLY A 92 15.21 2.58 1.67
N LEU A 93 16.00 3.28 2.48
CA LEU A 93 16.21 2.90 3.89
C LEU A 93 14.94 3.02 4.72
N GLY A 94 14.10 4.03 4.47
CA GLY A 94 12.79 4.17 5.10
C GLY A 94 11.88 2.98 4.81
N GLY A 95 11.84 2.54 3.54
CA GLY A 95 11.13 1.33 3.12
C GLY A 95 11.65 0.06 3.80
N TYR A 96 12.98 -0.10 3.84
CA TYR A 96 13.64 -1.23 4.51
C TYR A 96 13.28 -1.31 6.00
N LEU A 97 13.41 -0.17 6.70
CA LEU A 97 13.19 -0.10 8.14
C LEU A 97 11.72 -0.32 8.47
N ALA A 98 10.79 0.26 7.71
CA ALA A 98 9.36 0.09 7.93
C ALA A 98 8.95 -1.39 7.89
N THR A 99 9.31 -2.10 6.81
CA THR A 99 8.96 -3.52 6.67
C THR A 99 9.76 -4.41 7.62
N LYS A 100 11.00 -4.03 7.97
CA LYS A 100 11.77 -4.75 8.99
C LYS A 100 11.11 -4.63 10.37
N SER A 101 10.63 -3.45 10.73
CA SER A 101 9.89 -3.25 11.97
C SER A 101 8.56 -4.01 12.00
N GLU A 102 7.86 -4.12 10.87
CA GLU A 102 6.68 -5.00 10.75
C GLU A 102 7.03 -6.47 11.02
N MET A 103 8.16 -6.96 10.49
CA MET A 103 8.64 -8.32 10.76
C MET A 103 9.02 -8.53 12.23
N GLU A 104 9.75 -7.58 12.82
CA GLU A 104 10.14 -7.66 14.24
C GLU A 104 8.92 -7.61 15.15
N HIS A 105 7.92 -6.80 14.82
CA HIS A 105 6.66 -6.75 15.54
C HIS A 105 5.88 -8.06 15.42
N PHE A 106 5.80 -8.65 14.23
CA PHE A 106 5.14 -9.94 14.02
C PHE A 106 5.78 -11.05 14.87
N GLU A 107 7.10 -11.16 14.86
CA GLU A 107 7.80 -12.20 15.62
C GLU A 107 7.68 -12.00 17.13
N ALA A 108 7.74 -10.75 17.60
CA ALA A 108 7.57 -10.43 19.02
C ALA A 108 6.15 -10.78 19.50
N GLU A 109 5.13 -10.46 18.72
CA GLU A 109 3.75 -10.78 19.09
C GLU A 109 3.50 -12.29 19.00
N ARG A 110 4.08 -12.97 18.00
CA ARG A 110 3.98 -14.43 17.90
C ARG A 110 4.61 -15.16 19.09
N GLU A 111 5.73 -14.66 19.62
CA GLU A 111 6.35 -15.21 20.83
C GLU A 111 5.46 -15.00 22.06
N ARG A 112 4.85 -13.82 22.17
CA ARG A 112 3.92 -13.48 23.24
C ARG A 112 2.67 -14.36 23.20
N GLU A 113 2.05 -14.49 22.03
CA GLU A 113 0.88 -15.33 21.80
C GLU A 113 1.17 -16.80 22.14
N PHE A 114 2.36 -17.28 21.78
CA PHE A 114 2.80 -18.62 22.16
C PHE A 114 2.90 -18.80 23.68
N TYR A 115 3.34 -17.77 24.41
CA TYR A 115 3.36 -17.79 25.86
C TYR A 115 1.93 -17.83 26.44
N GLU A 116 1.04 -17.00 25.92
CA GLU A 116 -0.36 -16.86 26.36
C GLU A 116 -1.16 -18.16 26.12
N VAL A 117 -1.10 -18.76 24.93
CA VAL A 117 -1.70 -20.08 24.61
C VAL A 117 -1.22 -21.20 25.55
N MET A 118 0.04 -21.17 25.99
CA MET A 118 0.61 -22.21 26.83
C MET A 118 0.31 -22.01 28.33
N HIS A 119 0.15 -20.77 28.80
CA HIS A 119 0.02 -20.45 30.22
C HIS A 119 -1.41 -20.06 30.62
N TYR A 120 -2.21 -19.54 29.70
CA TYR A 120 -3.58 -19.07 29.92
C TYR A 120 -4.59 -19.66 28.91
N PRO A 121 -4.62 -20.98 28.68
CA PRO A 121 -5.41 -21.60 27.61
C PRO A 121 -6.93 -21.40 27.73
N GLU A 122 -7.44 -21.17 28.95
CA GLU A 122 -8.86 -20.87 29.19
C GLU A 122 -9.21 -19.43 28.78
N ALA A 123 -8.28 -18.49 28.93
CA ALA A 123 -8.45 -17.11 28.50
C ALA A 123 -8.43 -17.04 26.96
N GLU A 124 -7.43 -17.64 26.31
CA GLU A 124 -7.34 -17.68 24.84
C GLU A 124 -8.56 -18.33 24.18
N GLU A 125 -9.12 -19.37 24.82
CA GLU A 125 -10.35 -20.00 24.34
C GLU A 125 -11.54 -19.04 24.36
N GLN A 126 -11.63 -18.24 25.42
CA GLN A 126 -12.67 -17.23 25.56
C GLN A 126 -12.51 -16.11 24.53
N GLU A 127 -11.27 -15.71 24.23
CA GLU A 127 -10.98 -14.70 23.19
C GLU A 127 -11.40 -15.18 21.80
N ILE A 128 -11.14 -16.45 21.45
CA ILE A 128 -11.66 -17.02 20.20
C ILE A 128 -13.19 -16.94 20.16
N VAL A 129 -13.87 -17.29 21.25
CA VAL A 129 -15.34 -17.25 21.29
C VAL A 129 -15.84 -15.82 21.06
N GLU A 130 -15.19 -14.83 21.68
CA GLU A 130 -15.53 -13.42 21.54
C GLU A 130 -15.32 -12.90 20.11
N ILE A 131 -14.32 -13.40 19.38
CA ILE A 131 -14.12 -13.09 17.95
C ILE A 131 -15.32 -13.57 17.10
N PHE A 132 -15.88 -14.74 17.41
CA PHE A 132 -16.93 -15.37 16.60
C PHE A 132 -18.37 -15.10 17.07
N GLU A 133 -18.55 -14.63 18.30
CA GLU A 133 -19.87 -14.30 18.86
C GLU A 133 -20.65 -13.29 17.99
N PRO A 134 -20.05 -12.20 17.44
CA PRO A 134 -20.74 -11.28 16.53
C PRO A 134 -21.25 -11.92 15.24
N TYR A 135 -20.66 -13.06 14.83
CA TYR A 135 -21.08 -13.84 13.67
C TYR A 135 -22.19 -14.85 14.00
N GLY A 136 -22.65 -14.86 15.26
CA GLY A 136 -23.71 -15.77 15.74
C GLY A 136 -23.24 -17.19 16.01
N ILE A 137 -21.92 -17.43 16.08
CA ILE A 137 -21.37 -18.74 16.38
C ILE A 137 -21.22 -18.87 17.90
N THR A 138 -21.90 -19.84 18.48
CA THR A 138 -21.89 -20.06 19.92
C THR A 138 -20.65 -20.85 20.36
N HIS A 139 -20.24 -20.69 21.62
CA HIS A 139 -19.16 -21.48 22.21
C HIS A 139 -19.34 -23.01 22.02
N LYS A 140 -20.59 -23.50 22.11
CA LYS A 140 -20.91 -24.91 21.92
C LYS A 140 -20.61 -25.40 20.50
N GLU A 141 -20.81 -24.55 19.49
CA GLU A 141 -20.53 -24.85 18.09
C GLU A 141 -19.03 -24.76 17.79
N MET A 142 -18.31 -23.87 18.47
CA MET A 142 -16.86 -23.73 18.33
C MET A 142 -16.04 -24.79 19.05
N LYS A 143 -16.60 -25.43 20.09
CA LYS A 143 -15.89 -26.42 20.92
C LYS A 143 -15.10 -27.48 20.14
N PRO A 144 -15.65 -28.15 19.09
CA PRO A 144 -14.89 -29.15 18.34
C PRO A 144 -13.68 -28.60 17.58
N ILE A 145 -13.72 -27.32 17.19
CA ILE A 145 -12.61 -26.64 16.50
C ILE A 145 -11.55 -26.24 17.53
N LEU A 146 -11.98 -25.64 18.65
CA LEU A 146 -11.12 -25.29 19.79
C LEU A 146 -10.35 -26.52 20.31
N ASP A 147 -11.05 -27.65 20.50
CA ASP A 147 -10.45 -28.92 20.93
C ASP A 147 -9.37 -29.40 19.94
N LYS A 148 -9.54 -29.17 18.64
CA LYS A 148 -8.52 -29.50 17.63
C LYS A 148 -7.36 -28.52 17.60
N LEU A 149 -7.59 -27.22 17.77
CA LEU A 149 -6.54 -26.20 17.84
C LEU A 149 -5.62 -26.46 19.04
N LYS A 150 -6.19 -26.81 20.19
CA LYS A 150 -5.44 -27.17 21.41
C LYS A 150 -4.47 -28.35 21.24
N LEU A 151 -4.69 -29.23 20.26
CA LEU A 151 -3.76 -30.33 19.96
C LEU A 151 -2.47 -29.86 19.26
N ASN A 152 -2.47 -28.66 18.68
CA ASN A 152 -1.32 -28.10 17.99
C ASN A 152 -1.16 -26.61 18.35
N PRO A 153 -0.37 -26.28 19.40
CA PRO A 153 -0.15 -24.91 19.83
C PRO A 153 0.36 -23.98 18.73
N ALA A 154 1.14 -24.49 17.77
CA ALA A 154 1.62 -23.66 16.65
C ALA A 154 0.47 -23.23 15.72
N LEU A 155 -0.48 -24.13 15.42
CA LEU A 155 -1.66 -23.79 14.63
C LEU A 155 -2.65 -22.93 15.42
N TYR A 156 -2.72 -23.10 16.74
CA TYR A 156 -3.50 -22.22 17.61
C TYR A 156 -2.93 -20.79 17.54
N VAL A 157 -1.64 -20.61 17.79
CA VAL A 157 -0.98 -19.30 17.70
C VAL A 157 -1.15 -18.70 16.31
N ASP A 158 -0.92 -19.46 15.23
CA ASP A 158 -1.10 -18.95 13.87
C ASP A 158 -2.58 -18.55 13.59
N PHE A 159 -3.55 -19.17 14.27
CA PHE A 159 -4.96 -18.78 14.24
C PHE A 159 -5.21 -17.46 14.98
N MET A 160 -4.71 -17.32 16.21
CA MET A 160 -4.85 -16.10 17.03
C MET A 160 -4.18 -14.90 16.35
N MET A 161 -2.94 -15.08 15.89
CA MET A 161 -2.23 -14.08 15.09
C MET A 161 -3.06 -13.55 13.92
N LYS A 162 -3.82 -14.43 13.24
CA LYS A 162 -4.63 -14.05 12.08
C LYS A 162 -5.98 -13.43 12.45
N PHE A 163 -6.72 -14.03 13.38
CA PHE A 163 -8.12 -13.68 13.62
C PHE A 163 -8.31 -12.68 14.75
N GLU A 164 -7.45 -12.71 15.75
CA GLU A 164 -7.47 -11.77 16.87
C GLU A 164 -6.64 -10.54 16.53
N LEU A 165 -5.36 -10.75 16.19
CA LEU A 165 -4.39 -9.68 16.01
C LEU A 165 -4.36 -9.11 14.59
N SER A 166 -5.01 -9.78 13.64
CA SER A 166 -5.02 -9.41 12.21
C SER A 166 -3.61 -9.27 11.61
N LEU A 167 -2.66 -10.06 12.13
CA LEU A 167 -1.27 -10.10 11.71
C LEU A 167 -1.04 -11.27 10.75
N GLU A 168 -0.71 -10.94 9.50
CA GLU A 168 -0.29 -11.93 8.51
C GLU A 168 1.23 -12.08 8.49
N LYS A 169 1.70 -13.30 8.21
CA LYS A 169 3.12 -13.61 8.18
C LYS A 169 3.82 -12.81 7.06
N PRO A 170 4.75 -11.90 7.39
CA PRO A 170 5.43 -11.10 6.39
C PRO A 170 6.41 -11.93 5.56
N ASN A 171 6.63 -11.52 4.30
CA ASN A 171 7.62 -12.15 3.43
C ASN A 171 9.04 -11.79 3.87
N GLN A 172 9.93 -12.77 4.03
CA GLN A 172 11.31 -12.58 4.48
C GLN A 172 12.15 -11.65 3.57
N TYR A 173 11.85 -11.59 2.27
CA TYR A 173 12.54 -10.72 1.31
C TYR A 173 11.88 -9.35 1.15
N ARG A 174 10.82 -9.07 1.92
CA ARG A 174 10.03 -7.84 1.81
C ARG A 174 10.88 -6.59 2.03
N SER A 175 11.80 -6.61 2.99
CA SER A 175 12.56 -5.40 3.33
C SER A 175 13.54 -4.96 2.26
N ILE A 176 14.22 -5.91 1.63
CA ILE A 176 15.16 -5.58 0.55
C ILE A 176 14.40 -5.17 -0.71
N THR A 177 13.30 -5.87 -1.03
CA THR A 177 12.46 -5.52 -2.18
C THR A 177 11.83 -4.14 -2.01
N SER A 178 11.28 -3.82 -0.83
CA SER A 178 10.77 -2.48 -0.50
C SER A 178 11.82 -1.40 -0.70
N ALA A 179 13.00 -1.59 -0.11
CA ALA A 179 14.10 -0.63 -0.22
C ALA A 179 14.49 -0.35 -1.67
N ALA A 180 14.69 -1.42 -2.45
CA ALA A 180 15.09 -1.33 -3.84
C ALA A 180 13.99 -0.67 -4.70
N THR A 181 12.73 -1.06 -4.50
CA THR A 181 11.62 -0.55 -5.29
C THR A 181 11.33 0.91 -4.99
N ILE A 182 11.23 1.32 -3.71
CA ILE A 182 10.99 2.72 -3.35
C ILE A 182 12.15 3.61 -3.80
N GLY A 183 13.39 3.22 -3.50
CA GLY A 183 14.57 4.01 -3.83
C GLY A 183 14.78 4.16 -5.34
N SER A 184 14.60 3.08 -6.12
CA SER A 184 14.71 3.16 -7.59
C SER A 184 13.56 3.95 -8.22
N ALA A 185 12.33 3.80 -7.72
CA ALA A 185 11.19 4.59 -8.15
C ALA A 185 11.38 6.08 -7.89
N TYR A 186 11.92 6.45 -6.72
CA TYR A 186 12.29 7.83 -6.41
C TYR A 186 13.33 8.37 -7.37
N PHE A 187 14.41 7.62 -7.58
CA PHE A 187 15.47 8.00 -8.49
C PHE A 187 14.94 8.26 -9.91
N VAL A 188 14.17 7.31 -10.45
CA VAL A 188 13.58 7.42 -11.80
C VAL A 188 12.62 8.61 -11.89
N GLY A 189 11.78 8.81 -10.87
CA GLY A 189 10.86 9.95 -10.79
C GLY A 189 11.61 11.29 -10.78
N GLY A 190 12.70 11.38 -10.02
CA GLY A 190 13.46 12.61 -9.84
C GLY A 190 14.41 12.98 -10.96
N VAL A 191 14.80 12.04 -11.81
CA VAL A 191 15.51 12.37 -13.05
C VAL A 191 14.65 13.25 -13.97
N ILE A 192 13.34 12.98 -14.05
CA ILE A 192 12.42 13.66 -14.97
C ILE A 192 12.45 15.19 -14.83
N PRO A 193 12.26 15.80 -13.65
CA PRO A 193 12.33 17.26 -13.50
C PRO A 193 13.72 17.85 -13.73
N LEU A 194 14.80 17.09 -13.54
CA LEU A 194 16.16 17.57 -13.68
C LEU A 194 16.66 17.56 -15.13
N LEU A 195 16.15 16.65 -15.96
CA LEU A 195 16.59 16.48 -17.35
C LEU A 195 16.62 17.80 -18.14
N PRO A 196 15.58 18.67 -18.10
CA PRO A 196 15.60 19.90 -18.90
C PRO A 196 16.68 20.91 -18.50
N TYR A 197 17.13 20.90 -17.24
CA TYR A 197 18.21 21.78 -16.77
C TYR A 197 19.59 21.33 -17.27
N VAL A 198 19.78 20.03 -17.54
CA VAL A 198 21.05 19.51 -18.07
C VAL A 198 21.31 20.02 -19.49
N PHE A 199 20.24 20.24 -20.27
CA PHE A 199 20.34 20.68 -21.67
C PHE A 199 20.05 22.17 -21.89
N SER A 200 19.71 22.92 -20.83
CA SER A 200 19.37 24.34 -20.94
C SER A 200 20.51 25.22 -20.47
N GLU A 201 20.86 26.25 -21.25
CA GLU A 201 21.87 27.25 -20.84
C GLU A 201 21.28 28.30 -19.88
N SER A 202 19.97 28.53 -19.93
CA SER A 202 19.23 29.48 -19.09
C SER A 202 18.33 28.77 -18.09
N THR A 203 18.34 29.21 -16.83
CA THR A 203 17.45 28.69 -15.77
C THR A 203 15.97 28.91 -16.09
N THR A 204 15.63 30.01 -16.77
CA THR A 204 14.22 30.30 -17.11
C THR A 204 13.69 29.31 -18.12
N THR A 205 14.48 29.01 -19.16
CA THR A 205 14.14 28.00 -20.16
C THR A 205 14.10 26.60 -19.53
N GLY A 206 15.07 26.28 -18.67
CA GLY A 206 15.09 25.02 -17.91
C GLY A 206 13.85 24.84 -17.04
N LEU A 207 13.42 25.90 -16.34
CA LEU A 207 12.23 25.90 -15.48
C LEU A 207 10.95 25.67 -16.26
N ILE A 208 10.77 26.33 -17.41
CA ILE A 208 9.58 26.17 -18.24
C ILE A 208 9.47 24.73 -18.74
N TYR A 209 10.55 24.19 -19.32
CA TYR A 209 10.54 22.82 -19.83
C TYR A 209 10.43 21.76 -18.73
N SER A 210 11.12 21.96 -17.60
CA SER A 210 10.98 21.12 -16.39
C SER A 210 9.55 21.11 -15.87
N SER A 211 8.94 22.29 -15.74
CA SER A 211 7.55 22.41 -15.28
C SER A 211 6.59 21.69 -16.22
N MET A 212 6.70 21.90 -17.53
CA MET A 212 5.83 21.22 -18.50
C MET A 212 6.00 19.70 -18.46
N LEU A 213 7.24 19.23 -18.48
CA LEU A 213 7.55 17.80 -18.47
C LEU A 213 7.05 17.12 -17.19
N THR A 214 7.33 17.72 -16.03
CA THR A 214 6.92 17.17 -14.73
C THR A 214 5.42 17.22 -14.53
N LEU A 215 4.74 18.29 -14.94
CA LEU A 215 3.28 18.38 -14.82
C LEU A 215 2.58 17.33 -15.68
N ILE A 216 3.09 17.06 -16.88
CA ILE A 216 2.61 15.96 -17.72
C ILE A 216 2.87 14.61 -17.04
N ALA A 217 4.07 14.40 -16.50
CA ALA A 217 4.42 13.18 -15.78
C ALA A 217 3.52 12.95 -14.55
N LEU A 218 3.30 13.98 -13.73
CA LEU A 218 2.40 13.94 -12.56
C LEU A 218 0.95 13.65 -12.95
N PHE A 219 0.48 14.18 -14.08
CA PHE A 219 -0.85 13.88 -14.59
C PHE A 219 -0.99 12.39 -14.93
N PHE A 220 -0.09 11.85 -15.76
CA PHE A 220 -0.13 10.44 -16.14
C PHE A 220 0.12 9.50 -14.96
N PHE A 221 1.02 9.87 -14.06
CA PHE A 221 1.24 9.15 -12.81
C PHE A 221 -0.03 9.12 -11.95
N GLY A 222 -0.69 10.26 -11.75
CA GLY A 222 -1.92 10.34 -10.98
C GLY A 222 -3.09 9.55 -11.59
N ILE A 223 -3.13 9.43 -12.93
CA ILE A 223 -4.04 8.52 -13.65
C ILE A 223 -3.67 7.05 -13.35
N ALA A 224 -2.40 6.68 -13.52
CA ALA A 224 -1.94 5.31 -13.37
C ALA A 224 -2.19 4.79 -11.95
N ARG A 225 -1.79 5.55 -10.93
CA ARG A 225 -2.05 5.26 -9.52
C ARG A 225 -3.54 5.08 -9.25
N ALA A 226 -4.40 5.92 -9.81
CA ALA A 226 -5.84 5.85 -9.55
C ALA A 226 -6.49 4.61 -10.16
N ARG A 227 -5.99 4.15 -11.32
CA ARG A 227 -6.44 2.89 -11.93
C ARG A 227 -6.02 1.69 -11.12
N VAL A 228 -4.77 1.67 -10.65
CA VAL A 228 -4.25 0.61 -9.78
C VAL A 228 -5.08 0.49 -8.50
N ILE A 229 -5.43 1.61 -7.87
CA ILE A 229 -6.23 1.64 -6.64
C ILE A 229 -7.73 1.36 -6.91
N GLY A 230 -8.18 1.37 -8.17
CA GLY A 230 -9.60 1.16 -8.50
C GLY A 230 -10.50 2.38 -8.21
N LEU A 231 -9.94 3.60 -8.19
CA LEU A 231 -10.71 4.81 -7.94
C LEU A 231 -11.61 5.18 -9.13
N ARG A 232 -12.90 5.45 -8.87
CA ARG A 232 -13.87 5.89 -9.90
C ARG A 232 -13.49 7.25 -10.54
N GLY A 233 -12.73 8.10 -9.85
CA GLY A 233 -12.38 9.46 -10.27
C GLY A 233 -10.95 9.63 -10.76
N VAL A 234 -10.54 8.89 -11.80
CA VAL A 234 -9.16 8.83 -12.30
C VAL A 234 -8.59 10.22 -12.66
N TYR A 235 -9.36 11.05 -13.37
CA TYR A 235 -8.92 12.41 -13.72
C TYR A 235 -8.81 13.32 -12.49
N LYS A 236 -9.68 13.16 -11.49
CA LYS A 236 -9.60 13.93 -10.24
C LYS A 236 -8.30 13.63 -9.49
N SER A 237 -7.88 12.36 -9.45
CA SER A 237 -6.57 11.97 -8.90
C SER A 237 -5.40 12.61 -9.65
N ALA A 238 -5.46 12.60 -10.99
CA ALA A 238 -4.45 13.23 -11.84
C ALA A 238 -4.29 14.73 -11.53
N PHE A 239 -5.41 15.47 -11.52
CA PHE A 239 -5.39 16.89 -11.18
C PHE A 239 -4.91 17.15 -9.76
N HIS A 240 -5.34 16.36 -8.77
CA HIS A 240 -4.89 16.50 -7.39
C HIS A 240 -3.36 16.32 -7.27
N THR A 241 -2.81 15.33 -7.97
CA THR A 241 -1.38 15.04 -7.99
C THR A 241 -0.57 16.17 -8.63
N MET A 242 -1.03 16.71 -9.76
CA MET A 242 -0.42 17.90 -10.36
C MET A 242 -0.48 19.11 -9.43
N MET A 243 -1.60 19.29 -8.70
CA MET A 243 -1.78 20.42 -7.79
C MET A 243 -0.82 20.35 -6.60
N ILE A 244 -0.64 19.17 -6.01
CA ILE A 244 0.36 18.97 -4.95
C ILE A 244 1.76 19.35 -5.47
N GLY A 245 2.15 18.83 -6.64
CA GLY A 245 3.45 19.15 -7.24
C GLY A 245 3.62 20.64 -7.54
N THR A 246 2.58 21.28 -8.07
CA THR A 246 2.57 22.71 -8.38
C THR A 246 2.70 23.56 -7.11
N VAL A 247 1.96 23.22 -6.05
CA VAL A 247 2.00 23.93 -4.77
C VAL A 247 3.36 23.78 -4.10
N ALA A 248 3.93 22.57 -4.10
CA ALA A 248 5.27 22.32 -3.57
C ALA A 248 6.34 23.16 -4.31
N ALA A 249 6.30 23.15 -5.65
CA ALA A 249 7.22 23.93 -6.46
C ALA A 249 7.05 25.44 -6.29
N ALA A 250 5.80 25.93 -6.22
CA ALA A 250 5.52 27.34 -5.97
C ALA A 250 6.00 27.78 -4.59
N ALA A 251 5.76 26.96 -3.55
CA ALA A 251 6.22 27.24 -2.19
C ALA A 251 7.75 27.30 -2.11
N SER A 252 8.44 26.34 -2.73
CA SER A 252 9.91 26.32 -2.82
C SER A 252 10.46 27.53 -3.59
N TYR A 253 9.91 27.83 -4.77
CA TYR A 253 10.26 29.02 -5.56
C TYR A 253 10.11 30.31 -4.77
N LEU A 254 8.99 30.49 -4.09
CA LEU A 254 8.74 31.69 -3.27
C LEU A 254 9.71 31.77 -2.09
N MET A 255 9.97 30.66 -1.41
CA MET A 255 10.91 30.61 -0.29
C MET A 255 12.31 31.05 -0.72
N VAL A 256 12.86 30.41 -1.75
CA VAL A 256 14.21 30.71 -2.24
C VAL A 256 14.30 32.15 -2.75
N LYS A 257 13.29 32.63 -3.50
CA LYS A 257 13.24 34.01 -4.01
C LYS A 257 13.17 35.07 -2.91
N LEU A 258 12.63 34.76 -1.73
CA LEU A 258 12.55 35.68 -0.61
C LEU A 258 13.84 35.69 0.23
N THR A 259 14.57 34.58 0.27
CA THR A 259 15.75 34.43 1.13
C THR A 259 17.09 34.56 0.42
N GLY A 260 17.14 34.30 -0.90
CA GLY A 260 18.35 34.33 -1.73
C GLY A 260 18.39 35.56 -2.62
#